data_AF-A0A9E5Q7D6-F1
#
_entry.id   AF-A0A9E5Q7D6-F1
#
_cell.length_a   1.000
_cell.length_b   1.000
_cell.length_c   1.000
_cell.angle_alpha   90.00
_cell.angle_beta   90.00
_cell.angle_gamma   90.00
#
_symmetry.space_group_name_H-M   'P 1'
#
loop_
_entity.id
_entity.type
_entity.pdbx_description
1 polymer ?
#
loop_
_entity_poly.entity_id
_entity_poly.type
_entity_poly.pdbx_seq_one_letter_code
_entity_poly.pdbx_strand_id
1 'polypeptide(L)'
;NDPGDITIIGSPHASVEENYVFNKFFNLLGTPNAKFTPHVIPGSGDGFLITDDQAPNTNGCRVIKLDESDEQSIKSTVSAAKVVIILSDDLIGRDILSSSDLNDPYTISFATNNTETTKASDLVIPITCIAEHAASYVNVDGRIQRSYPAKETKYTNRRLNLEMSEGRLDRFGTNFDNWVSEENKVDCLPLWDFLNKLGDRLGLDFKYDHSREIFAELSNSLDILSNVSYERMDEEKGVQLPIKQEEVKA
;
A
#
# COMPACT_ATOMS: atom_id res chain seq x y z
N ASN A 1 18.54 12.70 -15.52
CA ASN A 1 18.41 12.59 -14.06
C ASN A 1 19.01 11.27 -13.67
N ASP A 2 19.94 11.29 -12.71
CA ASP A 2 20.55 10.06 -12.20
C ASP A 2 19.51 9.35 -11.31
N PRO A 3 19.24 8.04 -11.48
CA PRO A 3 18.32 7.32 -10.60
C PRO A 3 18.65 7.46 -9.11
N GLY A 4 19.91 7.75 -8.76
CA GLY A 4 20.32 8.05 -7.38
C GLY A 4 19.78 9.36 -6.80
N ASP A 5 19.20 10.26 -7.61
CA ASP A 5 18.56 11.49 -7.15
C ASP A 5 17.10 11.27 -6.67
N ILE A 6 16.53 10.08 -6.91
CA ILE A 6 15.14 9.73 -6.58
C ILE A 6 15.13 8.82 -5.35
N THR A 7 14.39 9.23 -4.34
CA THR A 7 14.10 8.40 -3.16
C THR A 7 12.66 7.95 -3.19
N ILE A 8 12.44 6.65 -3.02
CA ILE A 8 11.11 6.06 -2.92
C ILE A 8 10.88 5.54 -1.50
N ILE A 9 9.71 5.87 -0.94
CA ILE A 9 9.29 5.49 0.41
C ILE A 9 8.07 4.58 0.31
N GLY A 10 8.24 3.32 0.70
CA GLY A 10 7.14 2.37 0.88
C GLY A 10 6.38 2.64 2.18
N SER A 11 5.32 1.87 2.43
CA SER A 11 4.48 2.11 3.61
C SER A 11 4.02 0.84 4.31
N PRO A 12 4.17 0.78 5.65
CA PRO A 12 3.61 -0.31 6.44
C PRO A 12 2.08 -0.18 6.58
N HIS A 13 1.46 0.89 6.08
CA HIS A 13 0.01 1.07 5.99
C HIS A 13 -0.57 0.66 4.62
N ALA A 14 0.26 0.54 3.58
CA ALA A 14 -0.13 0.03 2.28
C ALA A 14 -0.09 -1.50 2.25
N SER A 15 -0.83 -2.11 1.31
CA SER A 15 -0.89 -3.56 1.14
C SER A 15 0.42 -4.17 0.66
N VAL A 16 0.53 -5.51 0.72
CA VAL A 16 1.69 -6.24 0.21
C VAL A 16 1.85 -6.02 -1.31
N GLU A 17 0.73 -6.05 -2.04
CA GLU A 17 0.69 -5.88 -3.50
C GLU A 17 1.12 -4.47 -3.92
N GLU A 18 0.60 -3.44 -3.25
CA GLU A 18 0.95 -2.04 -3.54
C GLU A 18 2.44 -1.79 -3.31
N ASN A 19 2.98 -2.20 -2.16
CA ASN A 19 4.39 -2.02 -1.87
C ASN A 19 5.28 -2.79 -2.86
N TYR A 20 4.90 -4.01 -3.25
CA TYR A 20 5.66 -4.80 -4.22
C TYR A 20 5.70 -4.14 -5.59
N VAL A 21 4.53 -3.76 -6.12
CA VAL A 21 4.39 -3.13 -7.44
C VAL A 21 5.11 -1.78 -7.47
N PHE A 22 4.95 -0.98 -6.42
CA PHE A 22 5.65 0.28 -6.26
C PHE A 22 7.16 0.09 -6.35
N ASN A 23 7.70 -0.80 -5.52
CA ASN A 23 9.14 -1.07 -5.48
C ASN A 23 9.64 -1.62 -6.83
N LYS A 24 8.94 -2.60 -7.41
CA LYS A 24 9.30 -3.20 -8.70
C LYS A 24 9.35 -2.16 -9.82
N PHE A 25 8.33 -1.30 -9.91
CA PHE A 25 8.24 -0.28 -10.95
C PHE A 25 9.43 0.68 -10.92
N PHE A 26 9.76 1.22 -9.75
CA PHE A 26 10.86 2.17 -9.63
C PHE A 26 12.24 1.51 -9.73
N ASN A 27 12.38 0.25 -9.31
CA ASN A 27 13.59 -0.53 -9.55
C ASN A 27 13.86 -0.74 -11.06
N LEU A 28 12.81 -0.86 -11.90
CA LEU A 28 12.98 -0.89 -13.37
C LEU A 28 13.51 0.45 -13.92
N LEU A 29 13.26 1.56 -13.22
CA LEU A 29 13.83 2.88 -13.52
C LEU A 29 15.24 3.08 -12.94
N GLY A 30 15.77 2.08 -12.22
CA GLY A 30 17.11 2.08 -11.64
C GLY A 30 17.21 2.70 -10.25
N THR A 31 16.10 3.00 -9.58
CA THR A 31 16.15 3.47 -8.19
C THR A 31 16.56 2.34 -7.24
N PRO A 32 17.14 2.65 -6.07
CA PRO A 32 17.29 1.68 -5.00
C PRO A 32 15.93 1.18 -4.48
N ASN A 33 16.00 0.11 -3.69
CA ASN A 33 14.86 -0.50 -3.02
C ASN A 33 14.11 0.52 -2.14
N ALA A 34 12.79 0.37 -2.03
CA ALA A 34 11.99 1.28 -1.23
C ALA A 34 12.31 1.18 0.26
N LYS A 35 12.53 2.34 0.88
CA LYS A 35 12.73 2.44 2.32
C LYS A 35 11.38 2.56 3.03
N PHE A 36 11.25 2.01 4.22
CA PHE A 36 10.08 2.21 5.08
C PHE A 36 10.49 2.25 6.55
N THR A 37 9.64 2.84 7.39
CA THR A 37 9.82 2.86 8.84
C THR A 37 8.56 2.35 9.54
N PRO A 38 8.66 1.36 10.46
CA PRO A 38 7.53 0.88 11.26
C PRO A 38 6.83 2.01 12.04
N HIS A 39 5.54 1.85 12.35
CA HIS A 39 4.78 2.83 13.13
C HIS A 39 4.66 2.38 14.58
N VAL A 40 5.76 2.40 15.30
CA VAL A 40 5.81 1.96 16.70
C VAL A 40 5.52 3.14 17.62
N ILE A 41 4.45 3.04 18.40
CA ILE A 41 4.16 3.95 19.52
C ILE A 41 4.39 3.15 20.82
N PRO A 42 5.53 3.35 21.50
CA PRO A 42 5.87 2.57 22.69
C PRO A 42 4.83 2.72 23.80
N GLY A 43 4.33 1.60 24.32
CA GLY A 43 3.34 1.57 25.40
C GLY A 43 1.89 1.77 24.94
N SER A 44 1.62 1.77 23.63
CA SER A 44 0.26 1.68 23.10
C SER A 44 -0.32 0.28 23.24
N GLY A 45 0.52 -0.74 23.34
CA GLY A 45 0.09 -2.13 23.47
C GLY A 45 -0.65 -2.42 24.78
N ASP A 46 -1.76 -3.15 24.69
CA ASP A 46 -2.54 -3.60 25.84
C ASP A 46 -2.24 -5.05 26.25
N GLY A 47 -1.32 -5.71 25.53
CA GLY A 47 -0.94 -7.10 25.73
C GLY A 47 -1.98 -8.11 25.20
N PHE A 48 -2.98 -7.65 24.44
CA PHE A 48 -4.03 -8.52 23.89
C PHE A 48 -4.43 -8.19 22.45
N LEU A 49 -5.04 -7.02 22.19
CA LEU A 49 -5.54 -6.65 20.85
C LEU A 49 -4.72 -5.54 20.21
N ILE A 50 -4.14 -4.66 21.02
CA ILE A 50 -3.35 -3.52 20.55
C ILE A 50 -1.89 -3.85 20.79
N THR A 51 -1.08 -3.66 19.76
CA THR A 51 0.37 -3.75 19.82
C THR A 51 0.98 -2.36 19.76
N ASP A 52 2.25 -2.21 20.13
CA ASP A 52 2.96 -0.94 20.00
C ASP A 52 3.06 -0.51 18.52
N ASP A 53 3.27 -1.46 17.61
CA ASP A 53 3.17 -1.20 16.17
C ASP A 53 1.70 -0.98 15.77
N GLN A 54 1.41 0.24 15.31
CA GLN A 54 0.08 0.65 14.84
C GLN A 54 -0.14 0.37 13.36
N ALA A 55 0.91 0.00 12.62
CA ALA A 55 0.79 -0.23 11.19
C ALA A 55 0.29 -1.66 10.90
N PRO A 56 -0.70 -1.83 10.01
CA PRO A 56 -1.32 -3.12 9.74
C PRO A 56 -0.44 -4.08 8.94
N ASN A 57 0.63 -3.59 8.30
CA ASN A 57 1.40 -4.35 7.31
C ASN A 57 2.93 -4.24 7.45
N THR A 58 3.47 -3.87 8.61
CA THR A 58 4.93 -3.80 8.82
C THR A 58 5.60 -5.13 8.44
N ASN A 59 5.02 -6.26 8.84
CA ASN A 59 5.53 -7.57 8.46
C ASN A 59 5.39 -7.86 6.97
N GLY A 60 4.41 -7.27 6.27
CA GLY A 60 4.28 -7.36 4.82
C GLY A 60 5.46 -6.70 4.10
N CYS A 61 5.88 -5.51 4.54
CA CYS A 61 7.07 -4.82 4.04
C CYS A 61 8.34 -5.67 4.25
N ARG A 62 8.47 -6.33 5.41
CA ARG A 62 9.58 -7.25 5.70
C ARG A 62 9.57 -8.50 4.83
N VAL A 63 8.39 -9.08 4.59
CA VAL A 63 8.19 -10.26 3.74
C VAL A 63 8.66 -10.00 2.30
N ILE A 64 8.34 -8.83 1.74
CA ILE A 64 8.79 -8.43 0.40
C ILE A 64 10.20 -7.84 0.37
N LYS A 65 10.89 -7.82 1.52
CA LYS A 65 12.28 -7.36 1.68
C LYS A 65 12.48 -5.89 1.30
N LEU A 66 11.57 -5.01 1.71
CA LEU A 66 11.84 -3.56 1.68
C LEU A 66 12.95 -3.20 2.67
N ASP A 67 13.58 -2.04 2.46
CA ASP A 67 14.66 -1.55 3.31
C ASP A 67 14.08 -0.88 4.57
N GLU A 68 14.02 -1.64 5.67
CA GLU A 68 13.63 -1.10 6.97
C GLU A 68 14.70 -0.11 7.46
N SER A 69 14.30 1.14 7.69
CA SER A 69 15.18 2.24 8.06
C SER A 69 14.62 3.00 9.26
N ASP A 70 15.50 3.42 10.16
CA ASP A 70 15.15 4.28 11.29
C ASP A 70 14.72 5.69 10.83
N GLU A 71 13.96 6.38 11.68
CA GLU A 71 13.41 7.72 11.41
C GLU A 71 14.49 8.73 10.96
N GLN A 72 15.64 8.72 11.63
CA GLN A 72 16.77 9.59 11.30
C GLN A 72 17.37 9.28 9.92
N SER A 73 17.37 8.00 9.55
CA SER A 73 17.85 7.49 8.26
C SER A 73 16.87 7.87 7.14
N ILE A 74 15.56 7.83 7.39
CA ILE A 74 14.54 8.35 6.45
C ILE A 74 14.75 9.85 6.24
N LYS A 75 14.87 10.63 7.32
CA LYS A 75 15.06 12.08 7.24
C LYS A 75 16.29 12.47 6.41
N SER A 76 17.43 11.83 6.69
CA SER A 76 18.66 12.09 5.92
C SER A 76 18.55 11.70 4.44
N THR A 77 17.83 10.62 4.13
CA THR A 77 17.59 10.19 2.74
C THR A 77 16.68 11.17 1.99
N VAL A 78 15.65 11.68 2.65
CA VAL A 78 14.72 12.68 2.10
C VAL A 78 15.46 13.99 1.79
N SER A 79 16.26 14.50 2.73
CA SER A 79 17.02 15.74 2.53
C SER A 79 18.10 15.66 1.45
N ALA A 80 18.60 14.45 1.14
CA ALA A 80 19.62 14.25 0.11
C ALA A 80 19.02 14.09 -1.30
N ALA A 81 17.73 13.77 -1.41
CA ALA A 81 17.06 13.50 -2.67
C ALA A 81 16.62 14.79 -3.38
N LYS A 82 16.49 14.75 -4.70
CA LYS A 82 15.83 15.81 -5.47
C LYS A 82 14.35 15.55 -5.67
N VAL A 83 13.97 14.27 -5.74
CA VAL A 83 12.59 13.84 -5.88
C VAL A 83 12.32 12.78 -4.82
N VAL A 84 11.23 12.96 -4.07
CA VAL A 84 10.79 12.00 -3.06
C VAL A 84 9.41 11.51 -3.45
N ILE A 85 9.23 10.19 -3.52
CA ILE A 85 7.97 9.57 -3.89
C ILE A 85 7.50 8.72 -2.70
N ILE A 86 6.35 9.06 -2.14
CA ILE A 86 5.81 8.45 -0.92
C ILE A 86 4.57 7.65 -1.28
N LEU A 87 4.53 6.38 -0.87
CA LEU A 87 3.36 5.52 -1.01
C LEU A 87 2.54 5.54 0.28
N SER A 88 1.34 6.11 0.29
CA SER A 88 0.29 6.00 1.32
C SER A 88 0.79 5.93 2.78
N ASP A 89 1.67 6.85 3.18
CA ASP A 89 2.14 7.01 4.55
C ASP A 89 2.02 8.48 4.98
N ASP A 90 1.83 8.70 6.28
CA ASP A 90 1.81 10.04 6.88
C ASP A 90 3.04 10.25 7.76
N LEU A 91 4.18 10.50 7.11
CA LEU A 91 5.46 10.70 7.80
C LEU A 91 5.47 11.97 8.67
N ILE A 92 4.72 13.01 8.30
CA ILE A 92 4.59 14.24 9.10
C ILE A 92 3.65 14.02 10.28
N GLY A 93 2.47 13.45 10.07
CA GLY A 93 1.52 13.18 11.16
C GLY A 93 2.02 12.15 12.17
N ARG A 94 3.03 11.36 11.80
CA ARG A 94 3.78 10.44 12.67
C ARG A 94 5.04 11.04 13.32
N ASP A 95 5.26 12.35 13.17
CA ASP A 95 6.41 13.09 13.70
C ASP A 95 7.79 12.61 13.20
N ILE A 96 7.86 11.88 12.09
CA ILE A 96 9.13 11.41 11.48
C ILE A 96 9.79 12.53 10.67
N LEU A 97 8.96 13.26 9.92
CA LEU A 97 9.36 14.41 9.14
C LEU A 97 8.63 15.66 9.62
N SER A 98 9.26 16.80 9.43
CA SER A 98 8.60 18.11 9.53
C SER A 98 8.22 18.61 8.15
N SER A 99 7.24 19.51 8.04
CA SER A 99 6.88 20.13 6.75
C SER A 99 8.06 20.82 6.08
N SER A 100 9.03 21.33 6.85
CA SER A 100 10.25 21.93 6.32
C SER A 100 11.17 20.94 5.62
N ASP A 101 11.13 19.65 6.00
CA ASP A 101 11.99 18.63 5.40
C ASP A 101 11.56 18.27 3.95
N LEU A 102 10.34 18.62 3.56
CA LEU A 102 9.78 18.37 2.22
C LEU A 102 9.83 19.59 1.29
N ASN A 103 10.31 20.75 1.75
CA ASN A 103 10.34 21.98 0.95
C ASN A 103 11.42 21.97 -0.15
N ASP A 104 12.54 21.29 0.09
CA ASP A 104 13.66 21.24 -0.84
C ASP A 104 13.49 20.19 -1.96
N PRO A 105 13.14 18.92 -1.67
CA PRO A 105 12.86 17.93 -2.71
C PRO A 105 11.47 18.12 -3.33
N TYR A 106 11.33 17.81 -4.62
CA TYR A 106 10.01 17.71 -5.24
C TYR A 106 9.29 16.45 -4.74
N THR A 107 8.22 16.63 -3.98
CA THR A 107 7.55 15.54 -3.25
C THR A 107 6.26 15.10 -3.95
N ILE A 108 6.20 13.82 -4.29
CA ILE A 108 5.04 13.17 -4.89
C ILE A 108 4.47 12.17 -3.88
N SER A 109 3.18 12.32 -3.53
CA SER A 109 2.50 11.42 -2.61
C SER A 109 1.38 10.67 -3.31
N PHE A 110 1.48 9.35 -3.38
CA PHE A 110 0.34 8.49 -3.66
C PHE A 110 -0.47 8.32 -2.38
N ALA A 111 -1.71 8.80 -2.33
CA ALA A 111 -2.45 8.87 -1.07
C ALA A 111 -3.88 8.40 -1.19
N THR A 112 -4.38 7.82 -0.10
CA THR A 112 -5.78 7.40 0.08
C THR A 112 -6.58 8.45 0.87
N ASN A 113 -5.91 9.21 1.75
CA ASN A 113 -6.51 10.20 2.65
C ASN A 113 -5.75 11.53 2.59
N ASN A 114 -6.40 12.61 3.02
CA ASN A 114 -5.76 13.91 3.22
C ASN A 114 -5.09 13.96 4.60
N THR A 115 -3.77 14.01 4.62
CA THR A 115 -2.90 13.98 5.80
C THR A 115 -1.98 15.20 5.84
N GLU A 116 -1.19 15.35 6.92
CA GLU A 116 -0.21 16.43 6.98
C GLU A 116 0.88 16.27 5.91
N THR A 117 1.29 15.03 5.62
CA THR A 117 2.22 14.73 4.53
C THR A 117 1.67 15.11 3.16
N THR A 118 0.39 14.82 2.87
CA THR A 118 -0.20 15.20 1.57
C THR A 118 -0.35 16.71 1.42
N LYS A 119 -0.60 17.44 2.51
CA LYS A 119 -0.67 18.91 2.49
C LYS A 119 0.69 19.55 2.18
N ALA A 120 1.77 18.92 2.61
CA ALA A 120 3.13 19.38 2.36
C ALA A 120 3.73 18.85 1.03
N SER A 121 3.03 17.99 0.30
CA SER A 121 3.51 17.43 -0.97
C SER A 121 3.22 18.35 -2.16
N ASP A 122 4.13 18.42 -3.13
CA ASP A 122 3.93 19.21 -4.36
C ASP A 122 2.89 18.59 -5.30
N LEU A 123 2.83 17.26 -5.35
CA LEU A 123 1.89 16.52 -6.17
C LEU A 123 1.26 15.38 -5.35
N VAL A 124 -0.06 15.39 -5.28
CA VAL A 124 -0.84 14.31 -4.66
C VAL A 124 -1.58 13.53 -5.74
N ILE A 125 -1.36 12.22 -5.78
CA ILE A 125 -2.01 11.30 -6.70
C ILE A 125 -2.97 10.42 -5.89
N PRO A 126 -4.29 10.54 -6.08
CA PRO A 126 -5.25 9.73 -5.35
C PRO A 126 -5.20 8.28 -5.85
N ILE A 127 -5.00 7.34 -4.92
CA ILE A 127 -5.03 5.90 -5.18
C ILE A 127 -6.13 5.23 -4.37
N THR A 128 -6.56 4.06 -4.83
CA THR A 128 -7.56 3.27 -4.11
C THR A 128 -7.04 2.78 -2.76
N CYS A 129 -7.93 2.69 -1.77
CA CYS A 129 -7.64 2.06 -0.49
C CYS A 129 -8.14 0.61 -0.42
N ILE A 130 -7.88 -0.06 0.71
CA ILE A 130 -8.34 -1.43 1.02
C ILE A 130 -9.84 -1.67 0.78
N ALA A 131 -10.68 -0.63 0.88
CA ALA A 131 -12.11 -0.75 0.66
C ALA A 131 -12.49 -0.76 -0.83
N GLU A 132 -11.58 -0.45 -1.75
CA GLU A 132 -11.85 -0.22 -3.17
C GLU A 132 -11.19 -1.26 -4.07
N HIS A 133 -10.19 -2.01 -3.57
CA HIS A 133 -9.53 -3.10 -4.28
C HIS A 133 -9.25 -4.31 -3.36
N ALA A 134 -9.05 -5.48 -3.96
CA ALA A 134 -8.58 -6.66 -3.21
C ALA A 134 -7.09 -6.56 -2.96
N ALA A 135 -6.67 -6.75 -1.72
CA ALA A 135 -5.27 -6.66 -1.30
C ALA A 135 -4.98 -7.67 -0.20
N SER A 136 -3.73 -7.77 0.25
CA SER A 136 -3.34 -8.59 1.39
C SER A 136 -2.46 -7.83 2.39
N TYR A 137 -2.61 -8.23 3.66
CA TYR A 137 -1.93 -7.64 4.81
C TYR A 137 -1.36 -8.74 5.70
N VAL A 138 -0.17 -8.53 6.24
CA VAL A 138 0.48 -9.44 7.18
C VAL A 138 0.48 -8.80 8.56
N ASN A 139 -0.28 -9.40 9.48
CA ASN A 139 -0.39 -8.88 10.84
C ASN A 139 0.88 -9.14 11.68
N VAL A 140 0.88 -8.69 12.93
CA VAL A 140 2.00 -8.85 13.89
C VAL A 140 2.41 -10.31 14.10
N ASP A 141 1.45 -11.25 14.11
CA ASP A 141 1.69 -12.68 14.30
C ASP A 141 2.20 -13.39 13.03
N GLY A 142 2.35 -12.65 11.92
CA GLY A 142 2.76 -13.20 10.64
C GLY A 142 1.63 -13.92 9.89
N ARG A 143 0.37 -13.66 10.21
CA ARG A 143 -0.77 -14.15 9.45
C ARG A 143 -1.08 -13.21 8.30
N ILE A 144 -0.99 -13.73 7.07
CA ILE A 144 -1.40 -12.99 5.88
C ILE A 144 -2.89 -13.19 5.63
N GLN A 145 -3.60 -12.08 5.40
CA GLN A 145 -5.05 -12.05 5.21
C GLN A 145 -5.40 -11.19 4.01
N ARG A 146 -6.42 -11.64 3.27
CA ARG A 146 -6.93 -10.94 2.10
C ARG A 146 -8.08 -10.01 2.49
N SER A 147 -8.10 -8.81 1.92
CA SER A 147 -9.23 -7.90 1.92
C SER A 147 -10.08 -8.04 0.67
N TYR A 148 -11.35 -7.65 0.78
CA TYR A 148 -12.28 -7.62 -0.34
C TYR A 148 -12.70 -6.19 -0.63
N PRO A 149 -12.79 -5.81 -1.92
CA PRO A 149 -13.35 -4.53 -2.29
C PRO A 149 -14.81 -4.46 -1.83
N ALA A 150 -15.16 -3.34 -1.21
CA ALA A 150 -16.49 -3.06 -0.70
C ALA A 150 -17.12 -1.82 -1.35
N LYS A 151 -16.33 -0.95 -2.00
CA LYS A 151 -16.74 0.32 -2.59
C LYS A 151 -16.28 0.44 -4.05
N GLU A 152 -17.18 0.93 -4.91
CA GLU A 152 -16.84 1.26 -6.30
C GLU A 152 -16.08 2.59 -6.39
N THR A 153 -15.16 2.65 -7.35
CA THR A 153 -14.59 3.91 -7.86
C THR A 153 -15.33 4.30 -9.13
N LYS A 154 -15.04 5.49 -9.68
CA LYS A 154 -15.55 5.88 -11.01
C LYS A 154 -15.11 4.93 -12.14
N TYR A 155 -14.08 4.13 -11.90
CA TYR A 155 -13.46 3.28 -12.91
C TYR A 155 -13.81 1.79 -12.73
N THR A 156 -14.45 1.43 -11.62
CA THR A 156 -14.86 0.04 -11.35
C THR A 156 -16.37 -0.12 -11.42
N ASN A 157 -16.81 -1.32 -11.79
CA ASN A 157 -18.21 -1.69 -11.81
C ASN A 157 -18.42 -2.98 -11.02
N ARG A 158 -19.22 -2.89 -9.95
CA ARG A 158 -19.55 -3.96 -9.01
C ARG A 158 -20.14 -5.16 -9.70
N ARG A 159 -21.01 -4.94 -10.69
CA ARG A 159 -21.68 -6.03 -11.43
C ARG A 159 -20.70 -6.85 -12.26
N LEU A 160 -19.56 -6.25 -12.61
CA LEU A 160 -18.49 -6.91 -13.37
C LEU A 160 -17.37 -7.45 -12.46
N ASN A 161 -17.28 -6.96 -11.22
CA ASN A 161 -16.27 -7.36 -10.27
C ASN A 161 -16.79 -8.49 -9.37
N LEU A 162 -16.40 -9.73 -9.70
CA LEU A 162 -16.78 -10.93 -8.96
C LEU A 162 -16.26 -10.95 -7.51
N GLU A 163 -15.27 -10.13 -7.18
CA GLU A 163 -14.69 -10.04 -5.84
C GLU A 163 -15.44 -9.04 -4.94
N MET A 164 -16.34 -8.23 -5.50
CA MET A 164 -17.10 -7.24 -4.76
C MET A 164 -18.53 -7.72 -4.55
N SER A 165 -18.88 -8.00 -3.29
CA SER A 165 -20.22 -8.48 -2.93
C SER A 165 -21.29 -7.43 -3.21
N GLU A 166 -22.47 -7.86 -3.68
CA GLU A 166 -23.63 -6.99 -3.90
C GLU A 166 -24.64 -7.08 -2.76
N GLY A 167 -24.90 -5.95 -2.12
CA GLY A 167 -26.04 -5.79 -1.24
C GLY A 167 -27.34 -5.54 -2.02
N ARG A 168 -28.46 -5.50 -1.28
CA ARG A 168 -29.76 -5.13 -1.85
C ARG A 168 -29.74 -3.72 -2.45
N LEU A 169 -29.07 -2.77 -1.78
CA LEU A 169 -28.98 -1.38 -2.23
C LEU A 169 -28.19 -1.24 -3.53
N ASP A 170 -27.17 -2.08 -3.74
CA ASP A 170 -26.37 -2.08 -4.97
C ASP A 170 -27.13 -2.72 -6.14
N ARG A 171 -27.87 -3.82 -5.85
CA ARG A 171 -28.63 -4.54 -6.88
C ARG A 171 -29.77 -3.71 -7.46
N PHE A 172 -30.49 -2.97 -6.62
CA PHE A 172 -31.68 -2.21 -7.02
C PHE A 172 -31.45 -0.71 -7.13
N GLY A 173 -30.26 -0.23 -6.78
CA GLY A 173 -29.92 1.18 -6.91
C GLY A 173 -29.89 1.62 -8.37
N THR A 174 -30.36 2.84 -8.59
CA THR A 174 -30.44 3.51 -9.88
C THR A 174 -29.58 4.77 -9.87
N ASN A 175 -29.26 5.32 -11.04
CA ASN A 175 -28.44 6.53 -11.14
C ASN A 175 -29.09 7.78 -10.52
N PHE A 176 -30.38 7.72 -10.17
CA PHE A 176 -31.10 8.79 -9.49
C PHE A 176 -31.03 8.68 -7.95
N ASP A 177 -30.52 7.56 -7.44
CA ASP A 177 -30.35 7.36 -6.00
C ASP A 177 -29.05 8.03 -5.53
N ASN A 178 -29.13 8.77 -4.43
CA ASN A 178 -28.00 9.51 -3.88
C ASN A 178 -26.79 8.62 -3.53
N TRP A 179 -26.97 7.32 -3.30
CA TRP A 179 -25.88 6.40 -2.94
C TRP A 179 -25.28 5.64 -4.13
N VAL A 180 -25.85 5.76 -5.33
CA VAL A 180 -25.34 5.11 -6.57
C VAL A 180 -24.85 6.13 -7.61
N SER A 181 -25.16 7.43 -7.42
CA SER A 181 -24.77 8.48 -8.36
C SER A 181 -23.25 8.55 -8.58
N GLU A 182 -22.85 8.77 -9.83
CA GLU A 182 -21.45 8.89 -10.26
C GLU A 182 -20.70 10.04 -9.56
N GLU A 183 -21.42 11.07 -9.13
CA GLU A 183 -20.86 12.22 -8.39
C GLU A 183 -20.32 11.81 -7.01
N ASN A 184 -20.89 10.77 -6.40
CA ASN A 184 -20.49 10.27 -5.08
C ASN A 184 -19.47 9.13 -5.14
N LYS A 185 -19.08 8.70 -6.34
CA LYS A 185 -18.00 7.73 -6.54
C LYS A 185 -16.63 8.39 -6.43
N VAL A 186 -15.70 7.67 -5.81
CA VAL A 186 -14.34 8.17 -5.62
C VAL A 186 -13.59 8.12 -6.95
N ASP A 187 -12.93 9.22 -7.27
CA ASP A 187 -12.11 9.37 -8.48
C ASP A 187 -10.66 8.99 -8.19
N CYS A 188 -10.41 7.69 -8.09
CA CYS A 188 -9.09 7.14 -7.83
C CYS A 188 -8.89 5.84 -8.63
N LEU A 189 -7.63 5.58 -8.98
CA LEU A 189 -7.21 4.34 -9.64
C LEU A 189 -6.43 3.48 -8.66
N PRO A 190 -6.43 2.15 -8.82
CA PRO A 190 -5.43 1.30 -8.19
C PRO A 190 -4.02 1.76 -8.54
N LEU A 191 -3.09 1.60 -7.60
CA LEU A 191 -1.70 2.01 -7.78
C LEU A 191 -1.10 1.36 -9.03
N TRP A 192 -1.29 0.06 -9.21
CA TRP A 192 -0.77 -0.67 -10.37
C TRP A 192 -1.37 -0.17 -11.68
N ASP A 193 -2.65 0.20 -11.73
CA ASP A 193 -3.27 0.76 -12.94
C ASP A 193 -2.68 2.12 -13.31
N PHE A 194 -2.39 2.96 -12.30
CA PHE A 194 -1.68 4.21 -12.52
C PHE A 194 -0.26 3.94 -13.04
N LEU A 195 0.47 3.01 -12.42
CA LEU A 195 1.83 2.66 -12.81
C LEU A 195 1.89 1.99 -14.20
N ASN A 196 0.88 1.20 -14.60
CA ASN A 196 0.76 0.68 -15.97
C ASN A 196 0.70 1.83 -16.98
N LYS A 197 -0.18 2.83 -16.74
CA LYS A 197 -0.30 4.00 -17.61
C LYS A 197 0.98 4.83 -17.67
N LEU A 198 1.73 4.87 -16.57
CA LEU A 198 3.04 5.53 -16.52
C LEU A 198 4.09 4.69 -17.28
N GLY A 199 4.12 3.38 -17.07
CA GLY A 199 5.00 2.43 -17.75
C GLY A 199 4.83 2.47 -19.27
N ASP A 200 3.59 2.47 -19.76
CA ASP A 200 3.27 2.62 -21.19
C ASP A 200 3.86 3.90 -21.78
N ARG A 201 3.83 5.01 -21.03
CA ARG A 201 4.40 6.30 -21.47
C ARG A 201 5.93 6.33 -21.43
N LEU A 202 6.52 5.57 -20.51
CA LEU A 202 7.97 5.45 -20.36
C LEU A 202 8.57 4.33 -21.24
N GLY A 203 7.72 3.52 -21.89
CA GLY A 203 8.14 2.38 -22.70
C GLY A 203 8.68 1.21 -21.88
N LEU A 204 8.22 1.06 -20.63
CA LEU A 204 8.59 -0.05 -19.76
C LEU A 204 7.69 -1.27 -20.01
N ASP A 205 8.27 -2.46 -19.96
CA ASP A 205 7.51 -3.72 -19.94
C ASP A 205 6.99 -3.98 -18.53
N PHE A 206 5.90 -3.31 -18.18
CA PHE A 206 5.27 -3.36 -16.88
C PHE A 206 3.75 -3.33 -17.03
N LYS A 207 3.07 -4.43 -16.67
CA LYS A 207 1.62 -4.51 -16.76
C LYS A 207 1.05 -5.46 -15.72
N TYR A 208 0.03 -4.99 -15.00
CA TYR A 208 -0.80 -5.80 -14.11
C TYR A 208 -2.27 -5.43 -14.25
N ASP A 209 -3.13 -6.39 -14.56
CA ASP A 209 -4.56 -6.11 -14.69
C ASP A 209 -5.29 -6.20 -13.32
N HIS A 210 -4.84 -7.10 -12.44
CA HIS A 210 -5.48 -7.39 -11.16
C HIS A 210 -4.47 -7.66 -10.03
N SER A 211 -4.86 -7.36 -8.79
CA SER A 211 -4.04 -7.67 -7.60
C SER A 211 -3.73 -9.16 -7.43
N ARG A 212 -4.60 -10.04 -7.91
CA ARG A 212 -4.37 -11.48 -7.95
C ARG A 212 -3.14 -11.87 -8.77
N GLU A 213 -2.90 -11.20 -9.90
CA GLU A 213 -1.74 -11.44 -10.75
C GLU A 213 -0.45 -11.01 -10.03
N ILE A 214 -0.50 -9.84 -9.39
CA ILE A 214 0.59 -9.32 -8.55
C ILE A 214 0.91 -10.31 -7.44
N PHE A 215 -0.11 -10.80 -6.74
CA PHE A 215 0.08 -11.76 -5.65
C PHE A 215 0.59 -13.12 -6.14
N ALA A 216 0.12 -13.59 -7.30
CA ALA A 216 0.62 -14.82 -7.90
C ALA A 216 2.11 -14.71 -8.25
N GLU A 217 2.55 -13.56 -8.77
CA GLU A 217 3.97 -13.30 -9.00
C GLU A 217 4.78 -13.25 -7.70
N LEU A 218 4.26 -12.60 -6.66
CA LEU A 218 4.85 -12.58 -5.31
C LEU A 218 5.03 -13.99 -4.75
N SER A 219 3.98 -14.82 -4.81
CA SER A 219 3.98 -16.21 -4.34
C SER A 219 5.01 -17.08 -5.08
N ASN A 220 5.22 -16.82 -6.38
CA ASN A 220 6.19 -17.53 -7.19
C ASN A 220 7.65 -17.04 -6.99
N SER A 221 7.83 -15.79 -6.56
CA SER A 221 9.16 -15.18 -6.41
C SER A 221 9.73 -15.27 -4.99
N LEU A 222 8.88 -15.37 -3.97
CA LEU A 222 9.28 -15.37 -2.57
C LEU A 222 8.94 -16.70 -1.90
N ASP A 223 9.96 -17.45 -1.47
CA ASP A 223 9.80 -18.76 -0.81
C ASP A 223 8.88 -18.69 0.43
N ILE A 224 8.90 -17.58 1.16
CA ILE A 224 8.05 -17.37 2.35
C ILE A 224 6.56 -17.32 2.02
N LEU A 225 6.20 -16.91 0.80
CA LEU A 225 4.85 -16.89 0.28
C LEU A 225 4.53 -18.12 -0.58
N SER A 226 5.45 -19.10 -0.65
CA SER A 226 5.24 -20.31 -1.43
C SER A 226 3.96 -21.04 -0.96
N ASN A 227 3.14 -21.45 -1.92
CA ASN A 227 1.83 -22.06 -1.68
C ASN A 227 0.83 -21.16 -0.94
N VAL A 228 1.05 -19.85 -0.90
CA VAL A 228 0.02 -18.89 -0.49
C VAL A 228 -0.68 -18.40 -1.75
N SER A 229 -2.01 -18.46 -1.74
CA SER A 229 -2.87 -17.85 -2.76
C SER A 229 -4.04 -17.14 -2.09
N TYR A 230 -4.74 -16.31 -2.85
CA TYR A 230 -5.96 -15.66 -2.38
C TYR A 230 -7.02 -16.68 -1.95
N GLU A 231 -7.22 -17.74 -2.72
CA GLU A 231 -8.15 -18.83 -2.39
C GLU A 231 -7.80 -19.47 -1.04
N ARG A 232 -6.52 -19.76 -0.83
CA ARG A 232 -6.07 -20.38 0.42
C ARG A 232 -6.25 -19.45 1.61
N MET A 233 -5.98 -18.15 1.43
CA MET A 233 -6.29 -17.15 2.47
C MET A 233 -7.78 -17.13 2.81
N ASP A 234 -8.64 -17.28 1.81
CA ASP A 234 -10.09 -17.27 1.98
C ASP A 234 -10.61 -18.54 2.70
N GLU A 235 -10.10 -19.71 2.31
CA GLU A 235 -10.46 -21.01 2.90
C GLU A 235 -9.95 -21.17 4.34
N GLU A 236 -8.72 -20.75 4.61
CA GLU A 236 -8.07 -20.88 5.93
C GLU A 236 -8.32 -19.69 6.87
N LYS A 237 -9.03 -18.65 6.41
CA LYS A 237 -9.23 -17.36 7.12
C LYS A 237 -7.90 -16.68 7.47
N GLY A 238 -7.01 -16.67 6.48
CA GLY A 238 -5.64 -16.19 6.56
C GLY A 238 -4.65 -17.32 6.76
N VAL A 239 -3.48 -17.18 6.14
CA VAL A 239 -2.42 -18.20 6.17
C VAL A 239 -1.33 -17.76 7.14
N GLN A 240 -0.87 -18.69 7.98
CA GLN A 240 0.27 -18.44 8.88
C GLN A 240 1.58 -18.52 8.10
N LEU A 241 2.34 -17.43 8.08
CA LEU A 241 3.70 -17.41 7.53
C LEU A 241 4.70 -17.93 8.57
N PRO A 242 5.86 -18.48 8.14
CA PRO A 242 6.91 -18.97 9.03
C PRO A 242 7.73 -17.82 9.68
N ILE A 243 7.03 -16.86 10.29
CA ILE A 243 7.60 -15.72 11.02
C ILE A 243 7.62 -16.11 12.51
N LYS A 244 8.73 -15.81 13.20
CA LYS A 244 8.84 -16.07 14.64
C LYS A 244 7.86 -15.18 15.39
N GLN A 245 7.00 -15.80 16.19
CA GLN A 245 6.12 -15.11 17.11
C GLN A 245 6.88 -14.80 18.40
N GLU A 246 6.68 -13.60 18.96
CA GLU A 246 7.02 -13.36 20.35
C GLU A 246 5.92 -13.99 21.21
N GLU A 247 6.30 -14.91 22.11
CA GLU A 247 5.33 -15.53 23.02
C GLU A 247 4.72 -14.46 23.93
N VAL A 248 3.44 -14.18 23.75
CA VAL A 248 2.67 -13.38 24.70
C VAL A 248 2.54 -14.21 25.97
N LYS A 249 3.26 -13.84 27.04
CA LYS A 249 3.09 -14.45 28.35
C LYS A 249 1.69 -14.10 28.86
N ALA A 250 0.85 -15.11 28.97
CA ALA A 250 -0.49 -15.04 29.56
C ALA A 250 -0.47 -14.65 31.05
#